data_AF-A0A2T2TXE2-F1
#
_entry.id   AF-A0A2T2TXE2-F1
#
_cell.length_a   1.000
_cell.length_b   1.000
_cell.length_c   1.000
_cell.angle_alpha   90.00
_cell.angle_beta   90.00
_cell.angle_gamma   90.00
#
_symmetry.space_group_name_H-M   'P 1'
#
loop_
_entity.id
_entity.type
_entity.pdbx_description
1 polymer ?
#
loop_
_entity_poly.entity_id
_entity_poly.type
_entity_poly.pdbx_seq_one_letter_code
_entity_poly.pdbx_strand_id
1 'polypeptide(L)' 'MNAEIEPLDDLNDEALQLLMKELGVAKTARFLQQFTTGSGNYTEERKELFKDWTLEDVLEETRRRRGNRNA' A
#
# COMPACT_ATOMS: atom_id res chain seq x y z
N MET A 1 -11.68 38.18 -1.84
CA MET A 1 -10.74 37.19 -2.42
C MET A 1 -11.38 35.83 -2.19
N ASN A 2 -11.92 35.23 -3.25
CA ASN A 2 -12.37 33.84 -3.18
C ASN A 2 -11.11 33.01 -3.43
N ALA A 3 -10.46 32.53 -2.36
CA ALA A 3 -9.46 31.49 -2.53
C ALA A 3 -10.22 30.26 -3.01
N GLU A 4 -9.93 29.79 -4.23
CA GLU A 4 -10.31 28.43 -4.61
C GLU A 4 -9.58 27.51 -3.63
N ILE A 5 -10.33 26.95 -2.69
CA ILE A 5 -9.80 26.03 -1.69
C ILE A 5 -9.58 24.72 -2.42
N GLU A 6 -8.34 24.28 -2.50
CA GLU A 6 -7.99 22.95 -3.01
C GLU A 6 -8.81 21.88 -2.26
N PRO A 7 -9.47 20.97 -2.99
CA PRO A 7 -10.15 19.83 -2.37
C PRO A 7 -9.17 19.07 -1.46
N LEU A 8 -9.63 18.70 -0.27
CA LEU A 8 -8.79 18.01 0.70
C LEU A 8 -8.22 16.69 0.17
N ASP A 9 -8.93 16.03 -0.76
CA ASP A 9 -8.48 14.80 -1.39
C ASP A 9 -7.24 15.04 -2.25
N ASP A 10 -7.22 16.11 -3.05
CA ASP A 10 -6.07 16.47 -3.90
C ASP A 10 -4.85 16.80 -3.04
N LEU A 11 -5.05 17.57 -1.97
CA LEU A 11 -4.00 17.91 -1.00
C LEU A 11 -3.46 16.66 -0.27
N ASN A 12 -4.34 15.72 0.09
CA ASN A 12 -3.95 14.48 0.75
C ASN A 12 -3.14 13.56 -0.18
N ASP A 13 -3.51 13.50 -1.45
CA ASP A 13 -2.76 12.75 -2.46
C ASP A 13 -1.36 13.33 -2.66
N GLU A 14 -1.23 14.66 -2.76
CA GLU A 14 0.08 15.31 -2.82
C GLU A 14 0.93 15.03 -1.57
N ALA A 15 0.34 15.18 -0.38
CA ALA A 15 1.01 14.91 0.89
C ALA A 15 1.47 13.44 0.99
N LEU A 16 0.65 12.50 0.53
CA LEU A 16 0.99 11.08 0.52
C LEU A 16 2.21 10.81 -0.37
N GLN A 17 2.25 11.38 -1.58
CA GLN A 17 3.39 11.25 -2.50
C GLN A 17 4.68 11.82 -1.90
N LEU A 18 4.60 13.00 -1.28
CA LEU A 18 5.75 13.63 -0.61
C LEU A 18 6.27 12.77 0.55
N LEU A 19 5.37 12.28 1.41
CA LEU A 19 5.75 11.42 2.52
C LEU A 19 6.40 10.13 2.03
N MET A 20 5.85 9.48 1.01
CA MET A 20 6.43 8.27 0.42
C MET A 20 7.82 8.53 -0.16
N LYS A 21 8.05 9.68 -0.79
CA LYS A 21 9.35 10.06 -1.35
C LYS A 21 10.40 10.26 -0.25
N GLU A 22 10.05 10.93 0.84
CA GLU A 22 11.02 11.32 1.89
C GLU A 22 11.22 10.24 2.96
N LEU A 23 10.15 9.54 3.36
CA LEU A 23 10.19 8.55 4.44
C LEU A 23 10.29 7.11 3.93
N GLY A 24 9.87 6.87 2.69
CA GLY A 24 9.65 5.54 2.14
C GLY A 24 8.33 4.93 2.58
N VAL A 25 7.77 4.06 1.73
CA VAL A 25 6.42 3.48 1.86
C VAL A 25 6.11 2.91 3.26
N ALA A 26 7.05 2.15 3.83
CA ALA A 26 6.83 1.50 5.12
C ALA A 26 6.72 2.48 6.29
N LYS A 27 7.53 3.55 6.29
CA LYS A 27 7.47 4.58 7.34
C LYS A 27 6.26 5.48 7.16
N THR A 28 5.90 5.81 5.93
CA THR A 28 4.68 6.58 5.62
C THR A 28 3.43 5.86 6.09
N ALA A 29 3.29 4.56 5.82
CA ALA A 29 2.15 3.78 6.30
C ALA A 29 2.02 3.79 7.83
N ARG A 30 3.14 3.62 8.54
CA ARG A 30 3.18 3.71 10.02
C ARG A 30 2.87 5.12 10.54
N PHE A 31 3.28 6.15 9.83
CA PHE A 31 2.96 7.53 10.18
C PHE A 31 1.45 7.79 10.08
N LEU A 32 0.83 7.41 8.96
CA LEU A 32 -0.60 7.61 8.74
C LEU A 32 -1.48 6.81 9.71
N GLN A 33 -1.03 5.61 10.12
CA GLN A 33 -1.71 4.79 11.14
C GLN A 33 -1.75 5.45 12.53
N GLN A 34 -0.93 6.46 12.81
CA GLN A 34 -1.00 7.20 14.08
C GLN A 34 -2.21 8.14 14.15
N PHE A 35 -2.69 8.59 13.00
CA PHE A 35 -3.76 9.59 12.89
C PHE A 35 -5.06 9.03 12.32
N THR A 36 -5.01 7.81 11.76
CA THR A 36 -6.14 7.18 11.09
C THR A 36 -6.28 5.74 11.55
N THR A 37 -7.52 5.26 11.66
CA THR A 37 -7.82 3.82 11.87
C THR A 37 -7.71 3.01 10.57
N GLY A 38 -7.43 3.68 9.44
CA GLY A 38 -7.65 3.13 8.11
C GLY A 38 -9.14 3.06 7.74
N SER A 39 -9.41 2.75 6.49
CA SER A 39 -10.74 2.49 5.93
C SER A 39 -10.68 1.25 5.04
N GLY A 40 -11.85 0.72 4.66
CA GLY A 40 -11.94 -0.47 3.81
C GLY A 40 -12.08 -1.78 4.59
N ASN A 41 -12.20 -2.87 3.85
CA ASN A 41 -12.31 -4.21 4.40
C ASN A 41 -11.23 -5.10 3.78
N TYR A 42 -10.04 -5.05 4.39
CA TYR A 42 -8.90 -5.82 3.93
C TYR A 42 -9.19 -7.33 3.83
N THR A 43 -10.15 -7.86 4.60
CA THR A 43 -10.53 -9.28 4.47
C THR A 43 -11.15 -9.58 3.12
N GLU A 44 -12.08 -8.74 2.66
CA GLU A 44 -12.74 -8.91 1.36
C GLU A 44 -11.82 -8.50 0.21
N GLU A 45 -11.10 -7.39 0.36
CA GLU A 45 -10.12 -6.93 -0.64
C GLU A 45 -9.02 -7.98 -0.85
N ARG A 46 -8.51 -8.59 0.22
CA ARG A 46 -7.52 -9.67 0.14
C ARG A 46 -8.08 -10.90 -0.56
N LYS A 47 -9.34 -11.27 -0.29
CA LYS A 47 -9.98 -12.40 -0.99
C LYS A 47 -10.03 -12.15 -2.49
N GLU A 48 -10.41 -10.94 -2.91
CA GLU A 48 -10.48 -10.59 -4.32
C GLU A 48 -9.08 -10.55 -4.96
N LEU A 49 -8.11 -9.91 -4.31
CA LEU A 49 -6.72 -9.81 -4.80
C LEU A 49 -6.05 -11.16 -5.04
N PHE A 50 -6.39 -12.16 -4.23
CA PHE A 50 -5.78 -13.50 -4.28
C PHE A 50 -6.78 -14.58 -4.70
N LYS A 51 -7.92 -14.22 -5.30
CA LYS A 51 -8.98 -15.19 -5.65
C LYS A 51 -8.49 -16.29 -6.61
N ASP A 52 -7.53 -15.94 -7.46
CA ASP A 52 -6.98 -16.82 -8.50
C ASP A 52 -5.68 -17.51 -8.04
N TRP A 53 -5.20 -17.23 -6.82
CA TRP A 53 -3.97 -17.84 -6.29
C TRP A 53 -4.27 -19.14 -5.58
N THR A 54 -3.58 -20.20 -5.98
CA THR A 54 -3.55 -21.48 -5.27
C THR A 54 -2.38 -21.55 -4.29
N LEU A 55 -2.42 -22.55 -3.40
CA LEU A 55 -1.30 -22.80 -2.49
C LEU A 55 -0.03 -23.20 -3.27
N GLU A 56 -0.18 -23.99 -4.32
CA GLU A 56 0.89 -24.38 -5.23
C GLU A 56 1.58 -23.15 -5.84
N ASP A 57 0.83 -22.16 -6.31
CA ASP A 57 1.37 -20.92 -6.88
C ASP A 57 2.25 -20.15 -5.86
N VAL A 58 1.79 -20.08 -4.60
CA VAL A 58 2.55 -19.46 -3.50
C VAL A 58 3.86 -20.20 -3.23
N LEU A 59 3.81 -21.53 -3.21
CA LEU A 59 4.98 -22.37 -2.94
C LEU A 59 6.00 -22.27 -4.07
N GLU A 60 5.55 -22.24 -5.33
CA GLU A 60 6.40 -22.07 -6.50
C GLU A 60 7.12 -20.71 -6.49
N GLU A 61 6.38 -19.62 -6.28
CA GLU A 61 6.93 -18.27 -6.21
C GLU A 61 7.95 -18.14 -5.08
N THR A 62 7.69 -18.76 -3.92
CA THR A 62 8.62 -18.76 -2.78
C THR A 62 9.93 -19.49 -3.12
N ARG A 63 9.85 -20.63 -3.82
CA ARG A 63 11.04 -21.36 -4.29
C ARG A 63 11.82 -20.55 -5.30
N ARG A 64 11.14 -19.93 -6.28
CA ARG A 64 11.76 -19.06 -7.29
C ARG A 64 12.53 -17.91 -6.65
N ARG A 65 11.95 -17.21 -5.68
CA ARG A 65 12.62 -16.11 -4.93
C ARG A 65 13.80 -16.56 -4.07
N ARG A 66 13.83 -17.82 -3.64
CA ARG A 66 15.00 -18.39 -2.94
C ARG A 66 16.10 -18.78 -3.92
N GLY A 67 15.74 -19.35 -5.07
CA GLY A 67 16.67 -19.64 -6.17
C GLY A 67 17.39 -18.38 -6.67
N ASN A 68 16.65 -17.30 -6.94
CA ASN A 68 17.20 -16.03 -7.40
C ASN A 68 18.07 -15.29 -6.36
N ARG A 69 18.02 -15.66 -5.08
CA ARG A 69 18.90 -15.08 -4.05
C ARG A 69 20.24 -15.82 -3.92
N ASN A 70 20.32 -17.03 -4.46
CA ASN A 70 21.50 -17.89 -4.42
C ASN A 70 22.21 -17.97 -5.79
N ALA A 71 21.76 -17.17 -6.76
CA ALA A 71 22.35 -16.99 -8.09
C ALA A 71 22.91 -15.56 -8.18
#